data_AF-A0A1E3U5M3-F1
#
_entry.id   AF-A0A1E3U5M3-F1
#
_cell.length_a   1.000
_cell.length_b   1.000
_cell.length_c   1.000
_cell.angle_alpha   90.00
_cell.angle_beta   90.00
_cell.angle_gamma   90.00
#
_symmetry.space_group_name_H-M   'P 1'
#
loop_
_entity.id
_entity.type
_entity.pdbx_description
1 polymer ?
#
loop_
_entity_poly.entity_id
_entity_poly.type
_entity_poly.pdbx_seq_one_letter_code
_entity_poly.pdbx_strand_id
1 'polypeptide(L)'
;MSRVHLCLGRTAAAPYSFDKARVRVYSVEELCYFLKENAYLLDETIFTRGLSDWLYKECGLPDLGQKLNMLQKNKEKPEAFVTAIFEYTGYFRQEEIQETERLVRVSADVSLVEKQKARADYFLESRRYVLAMQEYRNLLQDGDALAPDFSGKIYHNLGTAQAKLFLFEKAAASFEQAYRLTGDPESLFQYLAAMRLHLKVPEYLNFLTEHAEYYEASLELEKRVVARKEAWVDSRNQSMVAEIKGAFFSGEEEACRELMRQEIGKLEEEYRDYVVQ
;
A
#
# COMPACT_ATOMS: atom_id res chain seq x y z
N MET A 1 30.89 18.41 7.00
CA MET A 1 30.92 18.06 8.44
C MET A 1 29.92 16.94 8.66
N SER A 2 30.36 15.77 9.09
CA SER A 2 29.45 14.66 9.44
C SER A 2 28.63 15.05 10.67
N ARG A 3 27.31 15.12 10.53
CA ARG A 3 26.40 15.45 11.64
C ARG A 3 26.34 14.22 12.56
N VAL A 4 26.80 14.36 13.80
CA VAL A 4 26.65 13.32 14.81
C VAL A 4 25.27 13.47 15.42
N HIS A 5 24.41 12.46 15.25
CA HIS A 5 23.10 12.42 15.91
C HIS A 5 23.30 11.83 17.30
N LEU A 6 23.07 12.63 18.34
CA LEU A 6 23.11 12.16 19.71
C LEU A 6 21.74 11.56 20.05
N CYS A 7 21.68 10.32 20.53
CA CYS A 7 20.44 9.76 21.04
C CYS A 7 19.97 10.55 22.26
N LEU A 8 18.67 10.84 22.34
CA LEU A 8 18.08 11.64 23.39
C LEU A 8 17.22 10.80 24.32
N GLY A 9 17.35 11.06 25.61
CA GLY A 9 16.61 10.33 26.64
C GLY A 9 17.09 8.88 26.73
N ARG A 10 16.15 7.96 26.90
CA ARG A 10 16.40 6.52 27.01
C ARG A 10 15.40 5.71 26.18
N THR A 11 15.77 4.49 25.84
CA THR A 11 14.85 3.51 25.27
C THR A 11 13.76 3.17 26.30
N ALA A 12 12.51 3.26 25.87
CA ALA A 12 11.33 2.93 26.66
C ALA A 12 11.30 1.44 27.03
N ALA A 13 10.97 1.14 28.29
CA ALA A 13 10.75 -0.25 28.70
C ALA A 13 9.38 -0.73 28.20
N ALA A 14 8.38 0.15 28.23
CA ALA A 14 7.09 -0.07 27.59
C ALA A 14 6.99 0.76 26.29
N PRO A 15 6.90 0.14 25.11
CA PRO A 15 6.79 0.88 23.85
C PRO A 15 5.45 1.60 23.74
N TYR A 16 5.43 2.68 22.96
CA TYR A 16 4.17 3.29 22.53
C TYR A 16 3.63 2.55 21.30
N SER A 17 2.37 2.12 21.36
CA SER A 17 1.70 1.39 20.27
C SER A 17 0.81 2.34 19.47
N PHE A 18 1.10 2.49 18.18
CA PHE A 18 0.17 3.09 17.23
C PHE A 18 -0.76 2.01 16.69
N ASP A 19 -1.84 1.71 17.41
CA ASP A 19 -2.71 0.57 17.12
C ASP A 19 -3.26 0.55 15.69
N LYS A 20 -3.63 1.74 15.17
CA LYS A 20 -4.07 1.90 13.78
C LYS A 20 -2.97 1.49 12.79
N ALA A 21 -1.72 1.88 13.03
CA ALA A 21 -0.59 1.55 12.16
C ALA A 21 0.05 0.18 12.45
N ARG A 22 -0.34 -0.47 13.57
CA ARG A 22 0.31 -1.68 14.11
C ARG A 22 1.82 -1.53 14.30
N VAL A 23 2.28 -0.31 14.56
CA VAL A 23 3.69 0.01 14.80
C VAL A 23 3.90 0.26 16.29
N ARG A 24 5.00 -0.25 16.84
CA ARG A 24 5.46 0.05 18.20
C ARG A 24 6.76 0.83 18.09
N VAL A 25 6.87 1.91 18.85
CA VAL A 25 8.09 2.71 18.95
C VAL A 25 8.63 2.65 20.38
N TYR A 26 9.95 2.53 20.49
CA TYR A 26 10.71 2.36 21.73
C TYR A 26 11.57 3.57 22.05
N SER A 27 11.75 4.52 21.14
CA SER A 27 12.51 5.74 21.41
C SER A 27 11.94 6.97 20.70
N VAL A 28 12.43 8.14 21.09
CA VAL A 28 12.03 9.39 20.43
C VAL A 28 12.52 9.46 18.97
N GLU A 29 13.64 8.80 18.65
CA GLU A 29 14.16 8.69 17.28
C GLU A 29 13.25 7.83 16.40
N GLU A 30 12.78 6.68 16.91
CA GLU A 30 11.81 5.85 16.21
C GLU A 30 10.47 6.58 16.02
N LEU A 31 10.06 7.37 17.01
CA LEU A 31 8.92 8.26 16.87
C LEU A 31 9.16 9.31 15.77
N CYS A 32 10.34 9.95 15.73
CA CYS A 32 10.69 10.91 14.70
C CYS A 32 10.62 10.31 13.30
N TYR A 33 11.17 9.11 13.13
CA TYR A 33 11.10 8.36 11.88
C TYR A 33 9.64 8.05 11.50
N PHE A 34 8.86 7.51 12.44
CA PHE A 34 7.45 7.20 12.23
C PHE A 34 6.65 8.43 11.77
N LEU A 35 6.82 9.57 12.43
CA LEU A 35 6.09 10.80 12.11
C LEU A 35 6.46 11.34 10.72
N LYS A 36 7.74 11.25 10.32
CA LYS A 36 8.18 11.68 8.99
C LYS A 36 7.62 10.79 7.88
N GLU A 37 7.76 9.48 8.01
CA GLU A 37 7.32 8.52 6.99
C GLU A 37 5.78 8.45 6.87
N ASN A 38 5.07 8.78 7.94
CA ASN A 38 3.61 8.73 7.99
C ASN A 38 2.97 10.12 8.05
N ALA A 39 3.67 11.18 7.60
CA ALA A 39 3.25 12.57 7.70
C ALA A 39 1.81 12.82 7.20
N TYR A 40 1.41 12.13 6.12
CA TYR A 40 0.09 12.23 5.49
C TYR A 40 -1.05 11.57 6.31
N LEU A 41 -0.70 10.71 7.26
CA LEU A 41 -1.66 10.03 8.14
C LEU A 41 -1.84 10.75 9.48
N LEU A 42 -1.03 11.79 9.75
CA LEU A 42 -1.05 12.45 11.04
C LEU A 42 -2.33 13.29 11.22
N ASP A 43 -2.96 13.13 12.38
CA ASP A 43 -4.12 13.90 12.80
C ASP A 43 -4.09 14.11 14.31
N GLU A 44 -5.07 14.84 14.83
CA GLU A 44 -5.19 15.13 16.26
C GLU A 44 -5.36 13.85 17.11
N THR A 45 -5.84 12.74 16.52
CA THR A 45 -6.05 11.47 17.22
C THR A 45 -4.74 10.75 17.53
N ILE A 46 -3.66 11.07 16.81
CA ILE A 46 -2.32 10.52 17.07
C ILE A 46 -1.66 11.18 18.29
N PHE A 47 -1.85 12.49 18.44
CA PHE A 47 -1.23 13.29 19.50
C PHE A 47 -2.03 13.23 20.81
N THR A 48 -2.12 12.02 21.37
CA THR A 48 -2.86 11.77 22.61
C THR A 48 -2.06 12.20 23.84
N ARG A 49 -2.76 12.33 24.98
CA ARG A 49 -2.11 12.50 26.28
C ARG A 49 -1.19 11.33 26.62
N GLY A 50 -1.54 10.12 26.15
CA GLY A 50 -0.72 8.92 26.33
C GLY A 50 0.65 9.06 25.68
N LEU A 51 0.73 9.67 24.49
CA LEU A 51 1.99 9.92 23.81
C LEU A 51 2.87 10.91 24.60
N SER A 52 2.27 11.99 25.10
CA SER A 52 2.96 12.96 25.96
C SER A 52 3.48 12.35 27.25
N ASP A 53 2.67 11.52 27.91
CA ASP A 53 3.04 10.81 29.15
C ASP A 53 4.13 9.76 28.89
N TRP A 54 4.10 9.09 27.74
CA TRP A 54 5.14 8.15 27.32
C TRP A 54 6.48 8.84 27.10
N LEU A 55 6.51 9.96 26.37
CA LEU A 55 7.73 10.76 26.20
C LEU A 55 8.28 11.27 27.54
N TYR A 56 7.40 11.70 28.45
CA TYR A 56 7.77 12.17 29.77
C TYR A 56 8.40 11.05 30.63
N LYS A 57 7.71 9.91 30.76
CA LYS A 57 8.03 8.87 31.74
C LYS A 57 8.97 7.81 31.18
N GLU A 58 8.61 7.23 30.04
CA GLU A 58 9.31 6.08 29.47
C GLU A 58 10.60 6.54 28.79
N CYS A 59 10.51 7.51 27.88
CA CYS A 59 11.69 8.05 27.18
C CYS A 59 12.54 8.99 28.06
N GLY A 60 12.03 9.42 29.21
CA GLY A 60 12.75 10.29 30.14
C GLY A 60 12.97 11.71 29.61
N LEU A 61 12.03 12.24 28.83
CA LEU A 61 12.07 13.57 28.21
C LEU A 61 10.98 14.48 28.81
N PRO A 62 11.16 14.95 30.06
CA PRO A 62 10.11 15.66 30.79
C PRO A 62 9.72 16.98 30.13
N ASP A 63 10.69 17.73 29.59
CA ASP A 63 10.46 19.02 28.94
C ASP A 63 9.63 18.86 27.66
N LEU A 64 9.95 17.85 26.85
CA LEU A 64 9.19 17.54 25.63
C LEU A 64 7.77 17.09 25.97
N GLY A 65 7.63 16.16 26.92
CA GLY A 65 6.31 15.69 27.36
C GLY A 65 5.43 16.81 27.93
N GLN A 66 6.01 17.76 28.66
CA GLN A 66 5.29 18.95 29.13
C GLN A 66 4.91 19.89 27.98
N LYS A 67 5.82 20.13 27.04
CA LYS A 67 5.56 20.96 25.84
C LYS A 67 4.38 20.40 25.05
N LEU A 68 4.34 19.10 24.78
CA LEU A 68 3.23 18.48 24.05
C LEU A 68 1.90 18.54 24.83
N ASN A 69 1.94 18.35 26.15
CA ASN A 69 0.75 18.55 26.99
C ASN A 69 0.22 19.99 26.93
N MET A 70 1.09 21.01 26.81
CA MET A 70 0.66 22.40 26.63
C MET A 70 0.02 22.63 25.26
N LEU A 71 0.63 22.13 24.18
CA LEU A 71 0.07 22.20 22.82
C LEU A 71 -1.33 21.57 22.78
N GLN A 72 -1.50 20.42 23.46
CA GLN A 72 -2.79 19.76 23.55
C GLN A 72 -3.84 20.56 24.32
N LYS A 73 -3.46 21.19 25.45
CA LYS A 73 -4.36 22.08 26.20
C LYS A 73 -4.81 23.28 25.38
N ASN A 74 -3.91 23.80 24.54
CA ASN A 74 -4.18 24.93 23.65
C ASN A 74 -4.94 24.54 22.38
N LYS A 75 -5.20 23.24 22.16
CA LYS A 75 -5.83 22.70 20.94
C LYS A 75 -5.07 23.13 19.67
N GLU A 76 -3.74 23.08 19.76
CA GLU A 76 -2.88 23.34 18.61
C GLU A 76 -3.06 22.27 17.54
N LYS A 77 -2.73 22.61 16.30
CA LYS A 77 -2.88 21.70 15.16
C LYS A 77 -1.79 20.62 15.13
N PRO A 78 -2.03 19.46 14.45
CA PRO A 78 -1.08 18.35 14.37
C PRO A 78 0.34 18.76 13.94
N GLU A 79 0.47 19.70 13.01
CA GLU A 79 1.77 20.16 12.52
C GLU A 79 2.64 20.80 13.62
N ALA A 80 2.03 21.46 14.62
CA ALA A 80 2.75 22.07 15.72
C ALA A 80 3.40 21.01 16.64
N PHE A 81 2.77 19.85 16.81
CA PHE A 81 3.34 18.75 17.60
C PHE A 81 4.55 18.14 16.90
N VAL A 82 4.44 17.89 15.59
CA VAL A 82 5.54 17.33 14.78
C VAL A 82 6.74 18.27 14.81
N THR A 83 6.53 19.56 14.55
CA THR A 83 7.59 20.57 14.62
C THR A 83 8.21 20.62 16.01
N ALA A 84 7.40 20.61 17.09
CA ALA A 84 7.93 20.64 18.45
C ALA A 84 8.82 19.43 18.78
N ILE A 85 8.45 18.22 18.33
CA ILE A 85 9.25 16.99 18.52
C ILE A 85 10.54 17.07 17.69
N PHE A 86 10.45 17.47 16.42
CA PHE A 86 11.61 17.50 15.52
C PHE A 86 12.62 18.57 15.91
N GLU A 87 12.17 19.75 16.33
CA GLU A 87 13.03 20.82 16.84
C GLU A 87 13.70 20.42 18.16
N TYR A 88 12.96 19.78 19.06
CA TYR A 88 13.52 19.31 20.34
C TYR A 88 14.62 18.26 20.11
N THR A 89 14.40 17.35 19.16
CA THR A 89 15.35 16.27 18.89
C THR A 89 16.54 16.68 18.04
N GLY A 90 16.38 17.71 17.19
CA GLY A 90 17.42 18.13 16.26
C GLY A 90 17.79 17.08 15.21
N TYR A 91 16.95 16.06 15.02
CA TYR A 91 17.24 14.92 14.15
C TYR A 91 17.21 15.29 12.66
N PHE A 92 16.29 16.18 12.28
CA PHE A 92 16.08 16.60 10.90
C PHE A 92 16.68 17.99 10.62
N ARG A 93 16.96 18.30 9.35
CA ARG A 93 17.28 19.66 8.92
C ARG A 93 16.02 20.52 8.91
N GLN A 94 16.19 21.83 9.04
CA GLN A 94 15.06 22.76 9.05
C GLN A 94 14.18 22.65 7.79
N GLU A 95 14.78 22.36 6.63
CA GLU A 95 14.08 22.10 5.37
C GLU A 95 13.16 20.87 5.47
N GLU A 96 13.67 19.75 6.01
CA GLU A 96 12.90 18.51 6.20
C GLU A 96 11.77 18.69 7.21
N ILE A 97 12.00 19.48 8.27
CA ILE A 97 10.96 19.83 9.25
C ILE A 97 9.84 20.62 8.56
N GLN A 98 10.18 21.65 7.78
CA GLN A 98 9.19 22.47 7.07
C GLN A 98 8.43 21.67 6.01
N GLU A 99 9.09 20.76 5.30
CA GLU A 99 8.45 19.86 4.35
C GLU A 99 7.44 18.95 5.06
N THR A 100 7.84 18.31 6.15
CA THR A 100 6.94 17.44 6.94
C THR A 100 5.78 18.24 7.52
N GLU A 101 6.04 19.42 8.09
CA GLU A 101 5.01 20.33 8.61
C GLU A 101 3.97 20.67 7.54
N ARG A 102 4.42 20.99 6.32
CA ARG A 102 3.51 21.26 5.18
C ARG A 102 2.67 20.04 4.83
N LEU A 103 3.28 18.85 4.75
CA LEU A 103 2.55 17.61 4.46
C LEU A 103 1.47 17.32 5.51
N VAL A 104 1.82 17.47 6.79
CA VAL A 104 0.88 17.29 7.90
C VAL A 104 -0.26 18.30 7.82
N ARG A 105 0.05 19.58 7.58
CA ARG A 105 -0.95 20.64 7.45
C ARG A 105 -1.91 20.39 6.29
N VAL A 106 -1.40 20.01 5.11
CA VAL A 106 -2.24 19.68 3.94
C VAL A 106 -3.13 18.47 4.23
N SER A 107 -2.63 17.49 4.98
CA SER A 107 -3.41 16.32 5.37
C SER A 107 -4.39 16.59 6.52
N ALA A 108 -4.26 17.65 7.29
CA ALA A 108 -5.14 17.93 8.43
C ALA A 108 -6.60 18.19 8.00
N ASP A 109 -6.80 18.78 6.81
CA ASP A 109 -8.12 19.06 6.24
C ASP A 109 -8.69 17.87 5.44
N VAL A 110 -7.91 16.78 5.29
CA VAL A 110 -8.32 15.55 4.60
C VAL A 110 -9.11 14.68 5.57
N SER A 111 -10.26 14.18 5.13
CA SER A 111 -11.15 13.38 5.97
C SER A 111 -10.47 12.09 6.46
N LEU A 112 -10.90 11.57 7.63
CA LEU A 112 -10.36 10.32 8.16
C LEU A 112 -10.46 9.16 7.15
N VAL A 113 -11.54 9.13 6.38
CA VAL A 113 -11.80 8.14 5.32
C VAL A 113 -10.75 8.26 4.19
N GLU A 114 -10.43 9.48 3.77
CA GLU A 114 -9.39 9.70 2.75
C GLU A 114 -8.00 9.30 3.26
N LYS A 115 -7.69 9.53 4.53
CA LYS A 115 -6.43 9.05 5.15
C LYS A 115 -6.37 7.53 5.20
N GLN A 116 -7.45 6.87 5.60
CA GLN A 116 -7.55 5.41 5.60
C GLN A 116 -7.40 4.84 4.19
N LYS A 117 -8.00 5.47 3.17
CA LYS A 117 -7.81 5.09 1.76
C LYS A 117 -6.36 5.26 1.33
N ALA A 118 -5.72 6.40 1.65
CA ALA A 118 -4.31 6.64 1.32
C ALA A 118 -3.39 5.59 1.94
N ARG A 119 -3.66 5.15 3.17
CA ARG A 119 -2.95 4.04 3.81
C ARG A 119 -3.14 2.71 3.07
N ALA A 120 -4.37 2.41 2.66
CA ALA A 120 -4.66 1.20 1.88
C ALA A 120 -3.94 1.23 0.52
N ASP A 121 -3.92 2.38 -0.14
CA ASP A 121 -3.18 2.63 -1.38
C ASP A 121 -1.67 2.41 -1.17
N TYR A 122 -1.10 2.92 -0.07
CA TYR A 122 0.30 2.67 0.29
C TYR A 122 0.61 1.17 0.44
N PHE A 123 -0.27 0.40 1.09
CA PHE A 123 -0.09 -1.05 1.18
C PHE A 123 -0.15 -1.73 -0.19
N LEU A 124 -1.04 -1.28 -1.07
CA LEU A 124 -1.16 -1.79 -2.44
C LEU A 124 0.12 -1.53 -3.25
N GLU A 125 0.63 -0.30 -3.22
CA GLU A 125 1.86 0.12 -3.91
C GLU A 125 3.10 -0.61 -3.36
N SER A 126 3.13 -0.82 -2.05
CA SER A 126 4.18 -1.57 -1.35
C SER A 126 4.05 -3.09 -1.48
N ARG A 127 3.15 -3.58 -2.34
CA ARG A 127 2.87 -5.01 -2.60
C ARG A 127 2.38 -5.82 -1.39
N ARG A 128 1.93 -5.16 -0.32
CA ARG A 128 1.32 -5.79 0.87
C ARG A 128 -0.18 -6.02 0.63
N TYR A 129 -0.50 -6.87 -0.34
CA TYR A 129 -1.86 -6.97 -0.88
C TYR A 129 -2.90 -7.43 0.15
N VAL A 130 -2.53 -8.34 1.06
CA VAL A 130 -3.45 -8.83 2.10
C VAL A 130 -3.88 -7.70 3.05
N LEU A 131 -2.94 -6.85 3.47
CA LEU A 131 -3.21 -5.69 4.32
C LEU A 131 -4.05 -4.65 3.57
N ALA A 132 -3.70 -4.34 2.32
CA ALA A 132 -4.48 -3.44 1.48
C ALA A 132 -5.95 -3.90 1.35
N MET A 133 -6.17 -5.19 1.08
CA MET A 133 -7.50 -5.77 0.97
C MET A 133 -8.32 -5.68 2.27
N GLN A 134 -7.68 -5.84 3.43
CA GLN A 134 -8.36 -5.68 4.73
C GLN A 134 -8.82 -4.24 4.92
N GLU A 135 -7.93 -3.28 4.67
CA GLU A 135 -8.23 -1.84 4.82
C GLU A 135 -9.33 -1.36 3.87
N TYR A 136 -9.27 -1.74 2.58
CA TYR A 136 -10.33 -1.39 1.64
C TYR A 136 -11.68 -2.01 2.02
N ARG A 137 -11.71 -3.23 2.55
CA ARG A 137 -12.96 -3.85 3.01
C ARG A 137 -13.53 -3.13 4.23
N ASN A 138 -12.67 -2.75 5.19
CA ASN A 138 -13.11 -1.98 6.36
C ASN A 138 -13.72 -0.64 5.92
N LEU A 139 -13.05 0.07 5.01
CA LEU A 139 -13.57 1.31 4.41
C LEU A 139 -14.95 1.16 3.76
N LEU A 140 -15.18 0.04 3.08
CA LEU A 140 -16.47 -0.25 2.42
C LEU A 140 -17.55 -0.75 3.39
N GLN A 141 -17.17 -1.21 4.58
CA GLN A 141 -18.08 -1.71 5.63
C GLN A 141 -18.45 -0.63 6.65
N ASP A 142 -17.61 0.38 6.85
CA ASP A 142 -17.90 1.52 7.71
C ASP A 142 -19.17 2.21 7.17
N GLY A 143 -20.24 2.19 7.97
CA GLY A 143 -21.63 2.43 7.55
C GLY A 143 -21.97 3.86 7.11
N ASP A 144 -20.98 4.70 6.84
CA ASP A 144 -21.16 6.01 6.23
C ASP A 144 -21.27 5.85 4.70
N ALA A 145 -22.29 6.48 4.11
CA ALA A 145 -22.48 6.46 2.68
C ALA A 145 -21.36 7.25 1.97
N LEU A 146 -20.31 6.54 1.55
CA LEU A 146 -19.23 7.09 0.75
C LEU A 146 -19.76 7.56 -0.61
N ALA A 147 -19.23 8.66 -1.12
CA ALA A 147 -19.56 9.14 -2.46
C ALA A 147 -19.31 8.03 -3.51
N PRO A 148 -20.18 7.86 -4.53
CA PRO A 148 -20.04 6.78 -5.52
C PRO A 148 -18.65 6.75 -6.18
N ASP A 149 -18.12 7.91 -6.58
CA ASP A 149 -16.78 8.02 -7.18
C ASP A 149 -15.67 7.53 -6.23
N PHE A 150 -15.77 7.88 -4.96
CA PHE A 150 -14.80 7.50 -3.94
C PHE A 150 -14.86 5.98 -3.65
N SER A 151 -16.07 5.44 -3.51
CA SER A 151 -16.30 4.00 -3.37
C SER A 151 -15.78 3.24 -4.60
N GLY A 152 -16.03 3.74 -5.80
CA GLY A 152 -15.59 3.10 -7.04
C GLY A 152 -14.07 2.99 -7.12
N LYS A 153 -13.34 4.03 -6.70
CA LYS A 153 -11.87 3.99 -6.58
C LYS A 153 -11.39 2.94 -5.58
N ILE A 154 -12.08 2.80 -4.44
CA ILE A 154 -11.76 1.75 -3.45
C ILE A 154 -11.99 0.35 -4.04
N TYR A 155 -13.13 0.12 -4.70
CA TYR A 155 -13.42 -1.14 -5.36
C TYR A 155 -12.40 -1.48 -6.46
N HIS A 156 -11.97 -0.50 -7.25
CA HIS A 156 -10.94 -0.70 -8.27
C HIS A 156 -9.62 -1.16 -7.65
N ASN A 157 -9.16 -0.48 -6.59
CA ASN A 157 -7.91 -0.83 -5.94
C ASN A 157 -8.00 -2.17 -5.19
N LEU A 158 -9.16 -2.48 -4.60
CA LEU A 158 -9.43 -3.80 -4.03
C LEU A 158 -9.37 -4.91 -5.08
N GLY A 159 -9.95 -4.68 -6.27
CA GLY A 159 -9.85 -5.58 -7.41
C GLY A 159 -8.41 -5.78 -7.88
N THR A 160 -7.61 -4.70 -7.93
CA THR A 160 -6.19 -4.76 -8.26
C THR A 160 -5.41 -5.61 -7.25
N ALA A 161 -5.62 -5.41 -5.95
CA ALA A 161 -4.99 -6.23 -4.91
C ALA A 161 -5.34 -7.72 -5.05
N GLN A 162 -6.61 -8.02 -5.32
CA GLN A 162 -7.10 -9.39 -5.53
C GLN A 162 -6.50 -10.03 -6.79
N ALA A 163 -6.43 -9.30 -7.90
CA ALA A 163 -5.84 -9.78 -9.15
C ALA A 163 -4.34 -10.07 -9.00
N LYS A 164 -3.62 -9.26 -8.21
CA LYS A 164 -2.20 -9.52 -7.88
C LYS A 164 -1.98 -10.79 -7.07
N LEU A 165 -3.00 -11.24 -6.33
CA LEU A 165 -3.03 -12.52 -5.63
C LEU A 165 -3.72 -13.64 -6.42
N PHE A 166 -3.97 -13.44 -7.73
CA PHE A 166 -4.63 -14.41 -8.61
C PHE A 166 -6.07 -14.77 -8.21
N LEU A 167 -6.72 -13.94 -7.39
CA LEU A 167 -8.11 -14.11 -6.95
C LEU A 167 -9.08 -13.51 -7.99
N PHE A 168 -9.01 -14.00 -9.23
CA PHE A 168 -9.64 -13.36 -10.39
C PHE A 168 -11.16 -13.24 -10.32
N GLU A 169 -11.85 -14.23 -9.75
CA GLU A 169 -13.30 -14.17 -9.53
C GLU A 169 -13.69 -12.97 -8.63
N LYS A 170 -12.99 -12.81 -7.51
CA LYS A 170 -13.21 -11.69 -6.57
C LYS A 170 -12.83 -10.36 -7.21
N ALA A 171 -11.72 -10.36 -7.95
CA ALA A 171 -11.23 -9.19 -8.65
C ALA A 171 -12.27 -8.70 -9.67
N ALA A 172 -12.86 -9.61 -10.45
CA ALA A 172 -13.91 -9.31 -11.40
C ALA A 172 -15.11 -8.64 -10.71
N ALA A 173 -15.63 -9.22 -9.63
CA ALA A 173 -16.73 -8.62 -8.86
C ALA A 173 -16.40 -7.20 -8.35
N SER A 174 -15.15 -6.99 -7.89
CA SER A 174 -14.71 -5.67 -7.41
C SER A 174 -14.60 -4.65 -8.55
N PHE A 175 -14.02 -5.04 -9.69
CA PHE A 175 -13.91 -4.16 -10.86
C PHE A 175 -15.26 -3.85 -11.51
N GLU A 176 -16.18 -4.81 -11.55
CA GLU A 176 -17.54 -4.59 -12.02
C GLU A 176 -18.26 -3.55 -11.16
N GLN A 177 -18.14 -3.68 -9.83
CA GLN A 177 -18.72 -2.72 -8.90
C GLN A 177 -18.06 -1.34 -9.02
N ALA A 178 -16.73 -1.28 -9.25
CA ALA A 178 -16.04 -0.03 -9.53
C ALA A 178 -16.60 0.65 -10.78
N TYR A 179 -16.70 -0.08 -11.89
CA TYR A 179 -17.23 0.43 -13.15
C TYR A 179 -18.69 0.90 -13.02
N ARG A 180 -19.52 0.15 -12.30
CA ARG A 180 -20.92 0.52 -12.04
C ARG A 180 -21.05 1.86 -11.31
N LEU A 181 -20.10 2.18 -10.42
CA LEU A 181 -20.13 3.39 -9.61
C LEU A 181 -19.54 4.62 -10.33
N THR A 182 -18.49 4.43 -11.13
CA THR A 182 -17.72 5.54 -11.72
C THR A 182 -17.92 5.70 -13.23
N GLY A 183 -18.34 4.63 -13.93
CA GLY A 183 -18.34 4.56 -15.38
C GLY A 183 -16.95 4.54 -16.00
N ASP A 184 -15.89 4.36 -15.21
CA ASP A 184 -14.50 4.43 -15.67
C ASP A 184 -14.16 3.26 -16.63
N PRO A 185 -13.79 3.54 -17.89
CA PRO A 185 -13.45 2.50 -18.87
C PRO A 185 -12.30 1.58 -18.44
N GLU A 186 -11.33 2.09 -17.67
CA GLU A 186 -10.22 1.23 -17.20
C GLU A 186 -10.71 0.16 -16.24
N SER A 187 -11.65 0.50 -15.34
CA SER A 187 -12.32 -0.48 -14.48
C SER A 187 -13.07 -1.55 -15.29
N LEU A 188 -13.70 -1.19 -16.42
CA LEU A 188 -14.32 -2.16 -17.33
C LEU A 188 -13.28 -3.09 -17.99
N PHE A 189 -12.14 -2.55 -18.45
CA PHE A 189 -11.06 -3.38 -19.00
C PHE A 189 -10.52 -4.37 -17.98
N GLN A 190 -10.31 -3.93 -16.72
CA GLN A 190 -9.84 -4.80 -15.65
C GLN A 190 -10.87 -5.87 -15.27
N TYR A 191 -12.17 -5.53 -15.27
CA TYR A 191 -13.25 -6.51 -15.09
C TYR A 191 -13.20 -7.61 -16.17
N LEU A 192 -13.17 -7.23 -17.45
CA LEU A 192 -13.12 -8.18 -18.56
C LEU A 192 -11.84 -9.02 -18.53
N ALA A 193 -10.71 -8.42 -18.15
CA ALA A 193 -9.44 -9.14 -17.99
C ALA A 193 -9.51 -10.18 -16.87
N ALA A 194 -10.10 -9.81 -15.72
CA ALA A 194 -10.29 -10.73 -14.60
C ALA A 194 -11.24 -11.88 -14.98
N MET A 195 -12.34 -11.60 -15.69
CA MET A 195 -13.26 -12.63 -16.20
C MET A 195 -12.56 -13.59 -17.16
N ARG A 196 -11.75 -13.07 -18.09
CA ARG A 196 -10.97 -13.88 -19.03
C ARG A 196 -9.96 -14.80 -18.35
N LEU A 197 -9.38 -14.35 -17.24
CA LEU A 197 -8.39 -15.13 -16.46
C LEU A 197 -9.07 -16.12 -15.50
N HIS A 198 -10.28 -15.83 -15.07
CA HIS A 198 -11.07 -16.69 -14.19
C HIS A 198 -11.76 -17.84 -14.95
N LEU A 199 -12.38 -17.53 -16.09
CA LEU A 199 -13.20 -18.46 -16.86
C LEU A 199 -12.38 -19.28 -17.86
N LYS A 200 -12.91 -20.44 -18.24
CA LYS A 200 -12.39 -21.15 -19.41
C LYS A 200 -12.78 -20.43 -20.70
N VAL A 201 -12.01 -20.64 -21.76
CA VAL A 201 -12.24 -19.98 -23.06
C VAL A 201 -13.69 -20.11 -23.56
N PRO A 202 -14.34 -21.29 -23.55
CA PRO A 202 -15.74 -21.38 -24.02
C PRO A 202 -16.73 -20.60 -23.13
N GLU A 203 -16.51 -20.61 -21.81
CA GLU A 203 -17.35 -19.89 -20.84
C GLU A 203 -17.20 -18.37 -21.02
N TYR A 204 -15.97 -17.90 -21.25
CA TYR A 204 -15.69 -16.49 -21.52
C TYR A 204 -16.33 -16.00 -22.81
N LEU A 205 -16.29 -16.80 -23.88
CA LEU A 205 -16.94 -16.46 -25.15
C LEU A 205 -18.48 -16.40 -25.01
N ASN A 206 -19.07 -17.33 -24.25
CA ASN A 206 -20.50 -17.28 -23.94
C ASN A 206 -20.84 -16.02 -23.15
N PHE A 207 -20.06 -15.69 -22.12
CA PHE A 207 -20.21 -14.46 -21.34
C PHE A 207 -20.20 -13.20 -22.23
N LEU A 208 -19.24 -13.09 -23.16
CA LEU A 208 -19.19 -11.94 -24.08
C LEU A 208 -20.40 -11.88 -25.04
N THR A 209 -20.98 -13.04 -25.38
CA THR A 209 -22.17 -13.11 -26.23
C THR A 209 -23.42 -12.67 -25.47
N GLU A 210 -23.51 -12.99 -24.18
CA GLU A 210 -24.59 -12.57 -23.28
C GLU A 210 -24.51 -11.06 -22.96
N HIS A 211 -23.30 -10.49 -22.98
CA HIS A 211 -23.03 -9.07 -22.69
C HIS A 211 -22.53 -8.31 -23.92
N ALA A 212 -23.38 -8.19 -24.94
CA ALA A 212 -23.04 -7.52 -26.20
C ALA A 212 -22.58 -6.07 -26.03
N GLU A 213 -22.99 -5.39 -24.95
CA GLU A 213 -22.54 -4.05 -24.56
C GLU A 213 -21.02 -3.94 -24.32
N TYR A 214 -20.35 -5.05 -23.99
CA TYR A 214 -18.91 -5.09 -23.75
C TYR A 214 -18.09 -5.41 -25.00
N TYR A 215 -18.72 -5.60 -26.17
CA TYR A 215 -18.05 -6.07 -27.38
C TYR A 215 -16.85 -5.21 -27.77
N GLU A 216 -17.01 -3.88 -27.87
CA GLU A 216 -15.91 -2.98 -28.24
C GLU A 216 -14.77 -3.00 -27.21
N ALA A 217 -15.11 -2.99 -25.92
CA ALA A 217 -14.13 -3.08 -24.84
C ALA A 217 -13.38 -4.42 -24.84
N SER A 218 -14.07 -5.52 -25.17
CA SER A 218 -13.47 -6.85 -25.26
C SER A 218 -12.45 -6.95 -26.39
N LEU A 219 -12.74 -6.35 -27.55
CA LEU A 219 -11.81 -6.33 -28.68
C LEU A 219 -10.55 -5.54 -28.34
N GLU A 220 -10.71 -4.39 -27.69
CA GLU A 220 -9.57 -3.58 -27.26
C GLU A 220 -8.75 -4.28 -26.18
N LEU A 221 -9.41 -4.98 -25.24
CA LEU A 221 -8.72 -5.83 -24.27
C LEU A 221 -7.90 -6.93 -24.96
N GLU A 222 -8.45 -7.66 -25.93
CA GLU A 222 -7.70 -8.72 -26.62
C GLU A 222 -6.47 -8.18 -27.35
N LYS A 223 -6.55 -6.99 -27.96
CA LYS A 223 -5.36 -6.31 -28.51
C LYS A 223 -4.30 -6.05 -27.44
N ARG A 224 -4.70 -5.52 -26.27
CA ARG A 224 -3.78 -5.30 -25.14
C ARG A 224 -3.16 -6.60 -24.65
N VAL A 225 -3.94 -7.68 -24.57
CA VAL A 225 -3.46 -9.01 -24.15
C VAL A 225 -2.45 -9.57 -25.15
N VAL A 226 -2.73 -9.49 -26.46
CA VAL A 226 -1.80 -9.92 -27.51
C VAL A 226 -0.50 -9.12 -27.43
N ALA A 227 -0.57 -7.79 -27.41
CA ALA A 227 0.62 -6.93 -27.32
C ALA A 227 1.44 -7.20 -26.05
N ARG A 228 0.79 -7.41 -24.91
CA ARG A 228 1.46 -7.78 -23.65
C ARG A 228 2.11 -9.16 -23.72
N LYS A 229 1.44 -10.12 -24.35
CA LYS A 229 1.98 -11.47 -24.55
C LYS A 229 3.20 -11.44 -25.46
N GLU A 230 3.15 -10.70 -26.57
CA GLU A 230 4.29 -10.53 -27.48
C GLU A 230 5.47 -9.88 -26.77
N ALA A 231 5.28 -8.74 -26.11
CA ALA A 231 6.33 -8.07 -25.34
C ALA A 231 6.93 -8.97 -24.24
N TRP A 232 6.10 -9.78 -23.59
CA TRP A 232 6.56 -10.76 -22.60
C TRP A 232 7.34 -11.89 -23.23
N VAL A 233 6.89 -12.43 -24.37
CA VAL A 233 7.60 -13.48 -25.12
C VAL A 233 8.96 -12.96 -25.61
N ASP A 234 9.02 -11.73 -26.11
CA ASP A 234 10.26 -11.14 -26.63
C ASP A 234 11.30 -10.92 -25.53
N SER A 235 10.88 -10.41 -24.36
CA SER A 235 11.78 -10.29 -23.20
C SER A 235 12.18 -11.65 -22.62
N ARG A 236 11.28 -12.64 -22.63
CA ARG A 236 11.52 -13.98 -22.07
C ARG A 236 12.33 -14.88 -23.01
N ASN A 237 12.28 -14.68 -24.31
CA ASN A 237 13.15 -15.34 -25.29
C ASN A 237 14.61 -14.90 -25.17
N GLN A 238 14.89 -13.84 -24.40
CA GLN A 238 16.23 -13.37 -24.01
C GLN A 238 16.57 -13.69 -22.54
N SER A 239 15.79 -14.54 -21.85
CA SER A 239 15.87 -14.78 -20.40
C SER A 239 16.26 -16.22 -20.03
N MET A 240 16.38 -16.49 -18.72
CA MET A 240 16.59 -17.81 -18.09
C MET A 240 15.68 -18.93 -18.63
N VAL A 241 14.50 -18.59 -19.16
CA VAL A 241 13.56 -19.58 -19.72
C VAL A 241 14.00 -20.05 -21.12
N ALA A 242 14.71 -19.23 -21.88
CA ALA A 242 15.35 -19.65 -23.11
C ALA A 242 16.49 -20.64 -22.82
N GLU A 243 17.25 -20.42 -21.74
CA GLU A 243 18.29 -21.34 -21.28
C GLU A 243 17.70 -22.68 -20.81
N ILE A 244 16.61 -22.65 -20.01
CA ILE A 244 15.88 -23.86 -19.61
C ILE A 244 15.39 -24.64 -20.83
N LYS A 245 14.79 -23.96 -21.82
CA LYS A 245 14.35 -24.60 -23.08
C LYS A 245 15.53 -25.17 -23.85
N GLY A 246 16.64 -24.45 -23.94
CA GLY A 246 17.86 -24.90 -24.59
C GLY A 246 18.40 -26.19 -23.96
N ALA A 247 18.59 -26.20 -22.65
CA ALA A 247 19.04 -27.37 -21.90
C ALA A 247 18.08 -28.56 -22.08
N PHE A 248 16.76 -28.30 -22.06
CA PHE A 248 15.75 -29.33 -22.30
C PHE A 248 15.87 -29.96 -23.70
N PHE A 249 15.98 -29.14 -24.76
CA PHE A 249 16.07 -29.66 -26.14
C PHE A 249 17.44 -30.27 -26.46
N SER A 250 18.50 -29.85 -25.79
CA SER A 250 19.84 -30.43 -25.90
C SER A 250 20.00 -31.74 -25.11
N GLY A 251 19.01 -32.15 -24.32
CA GLY A 251 19.07 -33.36 -23.48
C GLY A 251 19.92 -33.19 -22.21
N GLU A 252 20.27 -31.98 -21.83
CA GLU A 252 21.04 -31.65 -20.63
C GLU A 252 20.12 -31.64 -19.38
N GLU A 253 19.65 -32.83 -18.98
CA GLU A 253 18.62 -32.96 -17.95
C GLU A 253 19.01 -32.34 -16.59
N GLU A 254 20.27 -32.47 -16.18
CA GLU A 254 20.75 -31.94 -14.89
C GLU A 254 20.80 -30.42 -14.89
N ALA A 255 21.36 -29.83 -15.95
CA ALA A 255 21.39 -28.37 -16.11
C ALA A 255 19.97 -27.81 -16.20
N CYS A 256 19.08 -28.45 -16.97
CA CYS A 256 17.68 -28.07 -17.07
C CYS A 256 16.97 -28.08 -15.71
N ARG A 257 17.15 -29.15 -14.93
CA ARG A 257 16.56 -29.28 -13.58
C ARG A 257 17.06 -28.19 -12.62
N GLU A 258 18.35 -27.86 -12.68
CA GLU A 258 18.93 -26.84 -11.80
C GLU A 258 18.44 -25.45 -12.16
N LEU A 259 18.43 -25.10 -13.46
CA LEU A 259 17.89 -23.82 -13.95
C LEU A 259 16.40 -23.67 -13.59
N MET A 260 15.60 -24.73 -13.74
CA MET A 260 14.19 -24.73 -13.31
C MET A 260 14.05 -24.50 -11.80
N ARG A 261 14.87 -25.16 -10.99
CA ARG A 261 14.82 -25.01 -9.52
C ARG A 261 15.13 -23.59 -9.09
N GLN A 262 16.15 -22.97 -9.68
CA GLN A 262 16.54 -21.59 -9.37
C GLN A 262 15.42 -20.60 -9.71
N GLU A 263 14.83 -20.72 -10.90
CA GLU A 263 13.74 -19.84 -11.33
C GLU A 263 12.48 -20.03 -10.47
N ILE A 264 12.13 -21.28 -10.13
CA ILE A 264 11.02 -21.56 -9.21
C ILE A 264 11.29 -20.94 -7.83
N GLY A 265 12.49 -21.14 -7.28
CA GLY A 265 12.85 -20.59 -5.96
C GLY A 265 12.73 -19.07 -5.92
N LYS A 266 13.20 -18.37 -6.96
CA LYS A 266 13.05 -16.92 -7.09
C LYS A 266 11.58 -16.50 -7.14
N LEU A 267 10.76 -17.17 -7.94
CA LEU A 267 9.32 -16.88 -8.02
C LEU A 267 8.60 -17.15 -6.69
N GLU A 268 9.01 -18.18 -5.96
CA GLU A 268 8.48 -18.47 -4.63
C GLU A 268 8.87 -17.38 -3.61
N GLU A 269 10.10 -16.89 -3.63
CA GLU A 269 10.54 -15.76 -2.78
C GLU A 269 9.77 -14.48 -3.11
N GLU A 270 9.67 -14.12 -4.40
CA GLU A 270 8.88 -12.97 -4.84
C GLU A 270 7.41 -13.10 -4.40
N TYR A 271 6.83 -14.30 -4.48
CA TYR A 271 5.46 -14.52 -4.04
C TYR A 271 5.30 -14.42 -2.52
N ARG A 272 6.29 -14.88 -1.73
CA ARG A 272 6.26 -14.74 -0.27
C ARG A 272 6.21 -13.28 0.15
N ASP A 273 6.99 -12.41 -0.49
CA ASP A 273 6.97 -10.96 -0.22
C ASP A 273 5.57 -10.35 -0.38
N TYR A 274 4.71 -10.94 -1.23
CA TYR A 274 3.35 -10.47 -1.47
C TYR A 274 2.33 -10.91 -0.41
N VAL A 275 2.63 -11.98 0.34
CA VAL A 275 1.70 -12.66 1.25
C VAL A 275 2.10 -12.53 2.73
N VAL A 276 3.36 -12.15 3.01
CA VAL A 276 3.85 -11.94 4.39
C VAL A 276 3.15 -10.72 5.02
N GLN A 277 2.62 -10.94 6.23
CA GLN A 277 1.82 -10.01 7.03
C GLN A 277 2.67 -9.07 7.89
#